data_AF-A0A2V7W3X3-F1
#
_entry.id   AF-A0A2V7W3X3-F1
#
_cell.length_a   1.000
_cell.length_b   1.000
_cell.length_c   1.000
_cell.angle_alpha   90.00
_cell.angle_beta   90.00
_cell.angle_gamma   90.00
#
_symmetry.space_group_name_H-M   'P 1'
#
loop_
_entity.id
_entity.type
_entity.pdbx_description
1 polymer ?
#
loop_
_entity_poly.entity_id
_entity_poly.type
_entity_poly.pdbx_seq_one_letter_code
_entity_poly.pdbx_strand_id
1 'polypeptide(L)'
;MHKLTTLALAAILCATTMSAAELTASDLDKRRKALNDLLGEQWEYVLRTNPEFASLLGDKRFNDKSSDISLAAIERDLTATRRFL
;
A
#
# COMPACT_ATOMS: atom_id res chain seq x y z
N MET A 1 45.89 17.97 20.56
CA MET A 1 45.33 18.05 19.19
C MET A 1 44.77 16.71 18.69
N HIS A 2 45.38 15.55 19.01
CA HIS A 2 44.80 14.24 18.63
C HIS A 2 43.44 13.93 19.26
N LYS A 3 43.23 14.22 20.56
CA LYS A 3 41.94 13.95 21.22
C LYS A 3 40.75 14.73 20.61
N LEU A 4 41.00 15.93 20.08
CA LEU A 4 39.97 16.75 19.43
C LEU A 4 39.62 16.22 18.03
N THR A 5 40.61 15.69 17.31
CA THR A 5 40.42 15.12 15.97
C THR A 5 39.72 13.76 16.02
N THR A 6 39.95 12.95 17.06
CA THR A 6 39.21 11.69 17.28
C THR A 6 37.73 11.95 17.62
N LEU A 7 37.44 12.97 18.42
CA LEU A 7 36.06 13.34 18.76
C LEU A 7 35.29 13.86 17.53
N ALA A 8 35.94 14.67 16.70
CA ALA A 8 35.35 15.19 15.46
C ALA A 8 35.06 14.06 14.46
N LEU A 9 35.97 13.07 14.33
CA LEU A 9 35.78 11.92 13.44
C LEU A 9 34.63 11.01 13.93
N ALA A 10 34.52 10.80 15.24
CA ALA A 10 33.43 10.03 15.84
C ALA A 10 32.07 10.72 15.66
N ALA A 11 32.01 12.05 15.77
CA ALA A 11 30.79 12.83 15.56
C ALA A 11 30.30 12.77 14.10
N ILE A 12 31.23 12.82 13.13
CA ILE A 12 30.91 12.70 11.70
C ILE A 12 30.38 11.29 11.39
N LEU A 13 31.00 10.24 11.95
CA LEU A 13 30.56 8.86 11.75
C LEU A 13 29.14 8.62 12.32
N CYS A 14 28.83 9.20 13.48
CA CYS A 14 27.51 9.09 14.11
C CYS A 14 26.43 9.89 13.35
N ALA A 15 26.79 11.02 12.74
CA ALA A 15 25.87 11.80 11.90
C ALA A 15 25.52 11.06 10.60
N THR A 16 26.47 10.34 10.00
CA THR A 16 26.22 9.55 8.78
C THR A 16 25.30 8.36 8.99
N THR A 17 25.36 7.68 10.14
CA THR A 17 24.49 6.53 10.44
C THR A 17 23.05 6.94 10.72
N MET A 18 22.83 8.09 11.36
CA MET A 18 21.49 8.63 11.64
C MET A 18 20.73 8.98 10.35
N SER A 19 21.41 9.65 9.40
CA SER A 19 20.80 10.04 8.12
C SER A 19 20.41 8.85 7.24
N ALA A 20 21.22 7.77 7.25
CA ALA A 20 20.89 6.53 6.55
C ALA A 20 19.67 5.81 7.16
N ALA A 21 19.53 5.84 8.48
CA ALA A 21 18.38 5.26 9.18
C ALA A 21 17.08 6.02 8.86
N GLU A 22 17.12 7.36 8.79
CA GLU A 22 15.95 8.18 8.41
C GLU A 22 15.53 7.96 6.96
N LEU A 23 16.50 7.85 6.03
CA LEU A 23 16.20 7.59 4.61
C LEU A 23 15.54 6.21 4.42
N THR A 24 16.05 5.19 5.11
CA THR A 24 15.47 3.83 5.07
C THR A 24 14.09 3.76 5.73
N ALA A 25 13.87 4.49 6.83
CA ALA A 25 12.56 4.62 7.45
C ALA A 25 11.55 5.33 6.54
N SER A 26 11.95 6.44 5.90
CA SER A 26 11.12 7.15 4.92
C SER A 26 10.74 6.27 3.73
N ASP A 27 11.68 5.48 3.22
CA ASP A 27 11.42 4.57 2.11
C ASP A 27 10.53 3.40 2.51
N LEU A 28 10.64 2.92 3.74
CA LEU A 28 9.75 1.91 4.30
C LEU A 28 8.32 2.45 4.48
N ASP A 29 8.16 3.69 4.95
CA ASP A 29 6.85 4.32 5.09
C ASP A 29 6.19 4.54 3.73
N LYS A 30 6.95 4.96 2.71
CA LYS A 30 6.46 5.07 1.33
C LYS A 30 5.97 3.72 0.79
N ARG A 31 6.75 2.65 0.99
CA ARG A 31 6.36 1.29 0.56
C ARG A 31 5.11 0.80 1.28
N ARG A 32 5.00 1.05 2.59
CA ARG A 32 3.81 0.70 3.37
C ARG A 32 2.59 1.45 2.87
N LYS A 33 2.73 2.76 2.59
CA LYS A 33 1.65 3.56 2.01
C LYS A 33 1.23 2.99 0.66
N ALA A 34 2.17 2.73 -0.24
CA ALA A 34 1.86 2.16 -1.55
C ALA A 34 1.15 0.80 -1.46
N LEU A 35 1.56 -0.06 -0.52
CA LEU A 35 0.88 -1.34 -0.26
C LEU A 35 -0.54 -1.13 0.27
N ASN A 36 -0.73 -0.25 1.25
CA ASN A 36 -2.05 0.05 1.80
C ASN A 36 -2.99 0.65 0.75
N ASP A 37 -2.47 1.54 -0.10
CA ASP A 37 -3.22 2.14 -1.20
C ASP A 37 -3.65 1.03 -2.19
N LEU A 38 -2.74 0.13 -2.58
CA LEU A 38 -3.05 -1.00 -3.47
C LEU A 38 -4.12 -1.94 -2.88
N LEU A 39 -3.99 -2.29 -1.60
CA LEU A 39 -4.97 -3.14 -0.90
C LEU A 39 -6.33 -2.44 -0.80
N GLY A 40 -6.34 -1.12 -0.54
CA GLY A 40 -7.55 -0.31 -0.52
C GLY A 40 -8.24 -0.26 -1.88
N GLU A 41 -7.48 -0.07 -2.96
CA GLU A 41 -8.01 -0.09 -4.33
C GLU A 41 -8.61 -1.44 -4.71
N GLN A 42 -7.94 -2.54 -4.37
CA GLN A 42 -8.46 -3.89 -4.58
C GLN A 42 -9.74 -4.13 -3.78
N TRP A 43 -9.75 -3.73 -2.51
CA TRP A 43 -10.91 -3.88 -1.64
C TRP A 43 -12.13 -3.15 -2.21
N GLU A 44 -11.97 -1.88 -2.60
CA GLU A 44 -13.05 -1.10 -3.22
C GLU A 44 -13.50 -1.68 -4.57
N TYR A 45 -12.58 -2.26 -5.34
CA TYR A 45 -12.95 -2.99 -6.55
C TYR A 45 -13.85 -4.20 -6.22
N VAL A 46 -13.47 -5.04 -5.26
CA VAL A 46 -14.21 -6.23 -4.85
C VAL A 46 -15.62 -5.88 -4.36
N LEU A 47 -15.74 -4.85 -3.51
CA LEU A 47 -17.04 -4.42 -2.98
C LEU A 47 -17.97 -3.92 -4.10
N ARG A 48 -17.43 -3.16 -5.06
CA ARG A 48 -18.21 -2.63 -6.19
C ARG A 48 -18.68 -3.72 -7.15
N THR A 49 -17.85 -4.76 -7.38
CA THR A 49 -18.20 -5.84 -8.32
C THR A 49 -18.99 -6.98 -7.68
N ASN A 50 -19.02 -7.06 -6.34
CA ASN A 50 -19.80 -8.04 -5.57
C ASN A 50 -20.77 -7.33 -4.60
N PRO A 51 -21.85 -6.70 -5.09
CA PRO A 51 -22.80 -5.94 -4.26
C PRO A 51 -23.47 -6.76 -3.16
N GLU A 52 -23.69 -8.06 -3.38
CA GLU A 52 -24.23 -8.95 -2.33
C GLU A 52 -23.20 -9.16 -1.20
N PHE A 53 -21.91 -9.25 -1.53
CA PHE A 53 -20.83 -9.35 -0.54
C PHE A 53 -20.65 -8.05 0.24
N ALA A 54 -20.70 -6.90 -0.45
CA ALA A 54 -20.74 -5.59 0.23
C ALA A 54 -21.91 -5.51 1.22
N SER A 55 -23.09 -5.95 0.79
CA SER A 55 -24.30 -6.00 1.63
C SER A 55 -24.13 -6.89 2.87
N LEU A 56 -23.49 -8.06 2.71
CA LEU A 56 -23.17 -9.01 3.78
C LEU A 56 -22.26 -8.37 4.85
N LEU A 57 -21.32 -7.52 4.44
CA LEU A 57 -20.41 -6.78 5.33
C LEU A 57 -21.05 -5.51 5.92
N GLY A 58 -22.29 -5.17 5.54
CA GLY A 58 -23.00 -3.98 6.01
C GLY A 58 -22.79 -2.73 5.15
N ASP A 59 -21.99 -2.80 4.08
CA ASP A 59 -21.83 -1.71 3.13
C ASP A 59 -23.03 -1.66 2.18
N LYS A 60 -23.80 -0.58 2.26
CA LYS A 60 -25.04 -0.40 1.50
C LYS A 60 -24.89 0.46 0.24
N ARG A 61 -23.66 0.88 -0.11
CA ARG A 61 -23.38 1.75 -1.27
C ARG A 61 -23.84 1.16 -2.61
N PHE A 62 -23.97 -0.17 -2.70
CA PHE A 62 -24.29 -0.89 -3.95
C PHE A 62 -25.61 -1.67 -3.91
N ASN A 63 -26.52 -1.34 -2.98
CA ASN A 63 -27.81 -2.03 -2.81
C ASN A 63 -28.76 -1.91 -4.02
N ASP A 64 -28.51 -0.96 -4.93
CA ASP A 64 -29.26 -0.79 -6.18
C ASP A 64 -28.68 -1.61 -7.33
N LYS A 65 -27.65 -2.44 -7.07
CA LYS A 65 -26.95 -3.30 -8.04
C LYS A 65 -27.07 -4.77 -7.65
N SER A 66 -26.76 -5.65 -8.61
CA SER A 66 -26.52 -7.08 -8.40
C SER A 66 -25.30 -7.52 -9.22
N SER A 67 -24.68 -8.63 -8.83
CA SER A 67 -23.49 -9.15 -9.49
C SER A 67 -23.76 -9.49 -10.97
N ASP A 68 -22.88 -9.04 -11.87
CA ASP A 68 -22.89 -9.41 -13.30
C ASP A 68 -22.08 -10.70 -13.48
N ILE A 69 -22.77 -11.82 -13.72
CA ILE A 69 -22.15 -13.16 -13.89
C ILE A 69 -21.96 -13.55 -15.36
N SER A 70 -22.04 -12.59 -16.29
CA SER A 70 -21.80 -12.84 -17.71
C SER A 70 -20.32 -13.16 -18.00
N LEU A 71 -20.05 -13.84 -19.11
CA LEU A 71 -18.67 -14.11 -19.57
C LEU A 71 -17.85 -12.80 -19.69
N ALA A 72 -18.45 -11.76 -20.26
CA ALA A 72 -17.80 -10.46 -20.40
C ALA A 72 -17.41 -9.85 -19.04
N ALA A 73 -18.20 -10.07 -17.99
CA ALA A 73 -17.86 -9.62 -16.65
C ALA A 73 -16.69 -10.39 -16.06
N ILE A 74 -16.67 -11.72 -16.23
CA ILE A 74 -15.57 -12.57 -15.80
C ILE A 74 -14.26 -12.16 -16.49
N GLU A 75 -14.29 -11.88 -17.80
CA GLU A 75 -13.10 -11.41 -18.53
C GLU A 75 -12.59 -10.05 -18.05
N ARG A 76 -13.51 -9.11 -17.76
CA ARG A 76 -13.16 -7.82 -17.13
C ARG A 76 -12.53 -8.05 -15.75
N ASP A 77 -13.07 -8.98 -14.97
CA ASP A 77 -12.59 -9.30 -13.63
C ASP A 77 -11.20 -9.93 -13.62
N LEU A 78 -10.95 -10.89 -14.51
CA LEU A 78 -9.61 -11.46 -14.72
C LEU A 78 -8.59 -10.40 -15.12
N THR A 79 -9.00 -9.43 -15.94
CA THR A 79 -8.14 -8.31 -16.37
C THR A 79 -7.89 -7.31 -15.24
N ALA A 80 -8.88 -7.05 -14.38
CA ALA A 80 -8.73 -6.21 -13.20
C ALA A 80 -7.83 -6.86 -12.16
N THR A 81 -8.05 -8.15 -11.87
CA THR A 81 -7.26 -8.92 -10.90
C THR A 81 -5.77 -8.95 -11.25
N ARG A 82 -5.42 -9.12 -12.53
CA ARG A 82 -4.02 -9.05 -12.99
C ARG A 82 -3.33 -7.71 -12.76
N ARG A 83 -4.05 -6.62 -12.53
CA ARG A 83 -3.44 -5.32 -12.20
C ARG A 83 -3.03 -5.21 -10.74
N PHE A 84 -3.56 -6.08 -9.87
CA PHE A 84 -3.28 -6.09 -8.43
C PHE A 84 -2.23 -7.14 -8.02
N LEU A 85 -1.76 -7.97 -8.96
CA LEU A 85 -0.78 -9.06 -8.76
C LEU A 85 0.50 -8.76 -9.52
#